data_AF-A0A6N8YI43-F1
#
_entry.id   AF-A0A6N8YI43-F1
#
_cell.length_a   1.000
_cell.length_b   1.000
_cell.length_c   1.000
_cell.angle_alpha   90.00
_cell.angle_beta   90.00
_cell.angle_gamma   90.00
#
_symmetry.space_group_name_H-M   'P 1'
#
loop_
_entity.id
_entity.type
_entity.pdbx_description
1 polymer ?
#
loop_
_entity_poly.entity_id
_entity_poly.type
_entity_poly.pdbx_seq_one_letter_code
_entity_poly.pdbx_strand_id
1 'polypeptide(L)'
;IRISSGNSFVHETESQVMLNGSRDINFTMDLVQKDLSLFAAVAERAGVPLELSPVLIDIFDDAAARYGSREWSPNVVRRLEEAVGTSVLAPGFPAQMVDDEPEVPGREVVVSRG
;
A
#
# COMPACT_ATOMS: atom_id res chain seq x y z
N ILE A 1 6.31 -14.85 10.64
CA ILE A 1 6.82 -13.67 9.89
C ILE A 1 7.39 -12.59 10.83
N ARG A 2 6.79 -12.35 12.01
CA ARG A 2 7.29 -11.36 13.01
C ARG A 2 8.80 -11.38 13.31
N ILE A 3 9.45 -12.55 13.27
CA ILE A 3 10.91 -12.72 13.44
C ILE A 3 11.53 -13.14 12.10
N SER A 4 11.33 -12.33 11.06
CA SER A 4 11.83 -12.58 9.71
C SER A 4 12.03 -11.27 8.97
N SER A 5 12.81 -11.29 7.89
CA SER A 5 12.95 -10.17 6.95
C SER A 5 11.64 -9.75 6.27
N GLY A 6 10.59 -10.58 6.38
CA GLY A 6 9.23 -10.23 5.93
C GLY A 6 8.41 -9.40 6.92
N ASN A 7 8.95 -9.02 8.08
CA ASN A 7 8.24 -8.13 9.01
C ASN A 7 8.38 -6.66 8.58
N SER A 8 7.26 -5.95 8.51
CA SER A 8 7.21 -4.52 8.21
C SER A 8 5.94 -3.91 8.81
N PHE A 9 5.90 -2.59 8.96
CA PHE A 9 4.68 -1.91 9.41
C PHE A 9 3.48 -2.20 8.49
N VAL A 10 3.71 -2.24 7.17
CA VAL A 10 2.69 -2.61 6.17
C VAL A 10 2.21 -4.05 6.37
N HIS A 11 3.10 -4.99 6.72
CA HIS A 11 2.69 -6.36 7.04
C HIS A 11 1.87 -6.44 8.35
N GLU A 12 2.26 -5.67 9.35
CA GLU A 12 1.58 -5.62 10.65
C GLU A 12 0.21 -4.91 10.58
N THR A 13 -0.03 -4.12 9.53
CA THR A 13 -1.27 -3.36 9.34
C THR A 13 -2.07 -3.83 8.10
N GLU A 14 -1.65 -3.47 6.89
CA GLU A 14 -2.39 -3.74 5.66
C GLU A 14 -2.61 -5.23 5.38
N SER A 15 -1.62 -6.10 5.66
CA SER A 15 -1.83 -7.54 5.46
C SER A 15 -2.94 -8.10 6.36
N GLN A 16 -3.21 -7.49 7.52
CA GLN A 16 -4.27 -7.96 8.41
C GLN A 16 -5.64 -7.78 7.76
N VAL A 17 -5.95 -6.57 7.28
CA VAL A 17 -7.22 -6.26 6.61
C VAL A 17 -7.34 -6.96 5.24
N MET A 18 -6.21 -7.26 4.58
CA MET A 18 -6.20 -8.10 3.37
C MET A 18 -6.61 -9.54 3.67
N LEU A 19 -6.05 -10.16 4.73
CA LEU A 19 -6.37 -11.53 5.12
C LEU A 19 -7.79 -11.64 5.70
N ASN A 20 -8.30 -10.58 6.34
CA ASN A 20 -9.71 -10.51 6.76
C ASN A 20 -10.66 -10.41 5.55
N GLY A 21 -10.28 -9.64 4.53
CA GLY A 21 -11.05 -9.42 3.32
C GLY A 21 -11.78 -8.08 3.26
N SER A 22 -11.88 -7.34 4.37
CA SER A 22 -12.37 -5.96 4.38
C SER A 22 -11.54 -5.06 3.46
N ARG A 23 -10.21 -5.28 3.43
CA ARG A 23 -9.23 -4.51 2.66
C ARG A 23 -9.32 -3.00 2.93
N ASP A 24 -9.93 -2.62 4.04
CA ASP A 24 -10.20 -1.23 4.40
C ASP A 24 -9.02 -0.69 5.21
N ILE A 25 -8.18 0.09 4.53
CA ILE A 25 -7.12 0.90 5.14
C ILE A 25 -7.37 2.40 4.96
N ASN A 26 -8.59 2.80 4.58
CA ASN A 26 -8.97 4.18 4.26
C ASN A 26 -8.06 4.87 3.21
N PHE A 27 -7.50 4.09 2.27
CA PHE A 27 -6.68 4.61 1.18
C PHE A 27 -7.10 4.00 -0.15
N THR A 28 -7.44 4.83 -1.13
CA THR A 28 -8.01 4.39 -2.41
C THR A 28 -6.95 4.27 -3.50
N MET A 29 -7.27 3.52 -4.57
CA MET A 29 -6.38 3.32 -5.72
C MET A 29 -5.87 4.63 -6.32
N ASP A 30 -6.75 5.63 -6.49
CA ASP A 30 -6.40 6.96 -7.02
C ASP A 30 -5.40 7.71 -6.14
N LEU A 31 -5.45 7.54 -4.82
CA LEU A 31 -4.49 8.13 -3.90
C LEU A 31 -3.11 7.48 -4.02
N VAL A 32 -3.06 6.16 -4.24
CA VAL A 32 -1.78 5.47 -4.54
C VAL A 32 -1.22 5.93 -5.88
N GLN A 33 -2.05 5.97 -6.92
CA GLN A 33 -1.64 6.44 -8.26
C GLN A 33 -1.10 7.89 -8.21
N LYS A 34 -1.76 8.77 -7.44
CA LYS A 34 -1.31 10.14 -7.20
C LYS A 34 0.09 10.18 -6.60
N ASP A 35 0.34 9.41 -5.54
CA ASP A 35 1.64 9.41 -4.86
C ASP A 35 2.74 8.78 -5.74
N LEU A 36 2.47 7.65 -6.39
CA LEU A 36 3.41 7.03 -7.34
C LEU A 36 3.81 7.99 -8.46
N SER A 37 2.83 8.69 -9.05
CA SER A 37 3.07 9.66 -10.13
C SER A 37 3.86 10.88 -9.63
N LEU A 38 3.57 11.37 -8.41
CA LEU A 38 4.31 12.46 -7.80
C LEU A 38 5.78 12.09 -7.60
N PHE A 39 6.06 10.91 -7.06
CA PHE A 39 7.43 10.45 -6.84
C PHE A 39 8.17 10.17 -8.14
N ALA A 40 7.51 9.58 -9.14
CA ALA A 40 8.08 9.39 -10.47
C ALA A 40 8.52 10.73 -11.09
N ALA A 41 7.66 11.75 -11.02
CA ALA A 41 7.99 13.09 -11.53
C ALA A 41 9.13 13.76 -10.75
N VAL A 42 9.23 13.54 -9.43
CA VAL A 42 10.36 14.03 -8.63
C VAL A 42 11.66 13.38 -9.08
N ALA A 43 11.66 12.05 -9.26
CA ALA A 43 12.84 11.31 -9.68
C ALA A 43 13.30 11.67 -11.10
N GLU A 44 12.36 11.87 -12.03
CA GLU A 44 12.64 12.35 -13.39
C GLU A 44 13.37 13.69 -13.37
N ARG A 45 12.85 14.68 -12.60
CA ARG A 45 13.51 15.99 -12.45
C ARG A 45 14.90 15.90 -11.82
N ALA A 46 15.12 14.89 -10.97
CA ALA A 46 16.41 14.65 -10.32
C ALA A 46 17.36 13.77 -11.16
N GLY A 47 16.92 13.25 -12.31
CA GLY A 47 17.70 12.32 -13.13
C GLY A 47 17.95 10.96 -12.45
N VAL A 48 17.09 10.55 -11.52
CA VAL A 48 17.22 9.28 -10.78
C VAL A 48 16.42 8.19 -11.49
N PRO A 49 17.06 7.12 -12.00
CA PRO A 49 16.35 6.03 -12.66
C PRO A 49 15.67 5.11 -11.63
N LEU A 50 14.34 5.14 -11.56
CA LEU A 50 13.55 4.26 -10.68
C LEU A 50 13.01 3.05 -11.45
N GLU A 51 13.76 1.95 -11.48
CA GLU A 51 13.39 0.76 -12.25
C GLU A 51 12.03 0.14 -11.86
N LEU A 52 11.68 0.19 -10.58
CA LEU A 52 10.42 -0.38 -10.07
C LEU A 52 9.22 0.55 -10.24
N SER A 53 9.44 1.86 -10.37
CA SER A 53 8.34 2.83 -10.37
C SER A 53 7.37 2.64 -11.54
N PRO A 54 7.82 2.44 -12.80
CA PRO A 54 6.91 2.16 -13.92
C PRO A 54 6.08 0.90 -13.68
N VAL A 55 6.69 -0.16 -13.14
CA VAL A 55 6.01 -1.43 -12.86
C VAL A 55 4.92 -1.24 -11.79
N LEU A 56 5.20 -0.46 -10.74
CA LEU A 56 4.21 -0.16 -9.70
C LEU A 56 3.05 0.67 -10.25
N ILE A 57 3.33 1.65 -11.12
CA ILE A 57 2.28 2.45 -11.78
C ILE A 57 1.38 1.53 -12.62
N ASP A 58 1.96 0.70 -13.49
CA ASP A 58 1.19 -0.24 -14.33
C ASP A 58 0.33 -1.20 -13.49
N ILE A 59 0.86 -1.67 -12.35
CA ILE A 59 0.15 -2.54 -11.41
C ILE A 59 -1.10 -1.86 -10.84
N PHE A 60 -0.99 -0.60 -10.41
CA PHE A 60 -2.09 0.15 -9.82
C PHE A 60 -3.06 0.70 -10.87
N ASP A 61 -2.58 1.02 -12.08
CA ASP A 61 -3.43 1.40 -13.22
C ASP A 61 -4.33 0.23 -13.64
N ASP A 62 -3.79 -0.98 -13.77
CA ASP A 62 -4.58 -2.18 -14.05
C ASP A 62 -5.55 -2.50 -12.90
N ALA A 63 -5.15 -2.30 -11.64
CA ALA A 63 -6.05 -2.48 -10.49
C ALA A 63 -7.22 -1.49 -10.52
N ALA A 64 -6.93 -0.21 -10.73
CA ALA A 64 -7.94 0.85 -10.81
C ALA A 64 -8.88 0.65 -12.00
N ALA A 65 -8.37 0.18 -13.15
CA ALA A 65 -9.18 -0.13 -14.32
C ALA A 65 -10.17 -1.29 -14.06
N ARG A 66 -9.77 -2.29 -13.27
CA ARG A 66 -10.61 -3.46 -12.94
C ARG A 66 -11.62 -3.19 -11.86
N TYR A 67 -11.22 -2.50 -10.78
CA TYR A 67 -12.01 -2.40 -9.56
C TYR A 67 -12.54 -1.00 -9.28
N GLY A 68 -12.08 0.00 -10.03
CA GLY A 68 -12.45 1.40 -9.87
C GLY A 68 -11.43 2.20 -9.09
N SER A 69 -11.32 3.49 -9.40
CA SER A 69 -10.36 4.41 -8.80
C SER A 69 -10.61 4.67 -7.31
N ARG A 70 -11.86 4.57 -6.87
CA ARG A 70 -12.30 4.76 -5.48
C ARG A 70 -12.30 3.48 -4.65
N GLU A 71 -11.84 2.36 -5.21
CA GLU A 71 -11.69 1.10 -4.47
C GLU A 71 -10.50 1.19 -3.50
N TRP A 72 -10.55 0.43 -2.40
CA TRP A 72 -9.46 0.36 -1.44
C TRP A 72 -8.20 -0.24 -2.06
N SER A 73 -7.06 0.42 -1.88
CA SER A 73 -5.79 0.02 -2.49
C SER A 73 -5.33 -1.41 -2.16
N PRO A 74 -5.61 -2.00 -0.98
CA PRO A 74 -5.22 -3.39 -0.71
C PRO A 74 -5.94 -4.41 -1.60
N ASN A 75 -7.01 -4.02 -2.31
CA ASN A 75 -7.62 -4.84 -3.37
C ASN A 75 -6.67 -5.11 -4.56
N VAL A 76 -5.51 -4.46 -4.64
CA VAL A 76 -4.50 -4.76 -5.66
C VAL A 76 -4.10 -6.24 -5.66
N VAL A 77 -4.13 -6.91 -4.49
CA VAL A 77 -3.84 -8.35 -4.38
C VAL A 77 -4.86 -9.22 -5.11
N ARG A 78 -6.10 -8.74 -5.28
CA ARG A 78 -7.15 -9.50 -5.98
C ARG A 78 -6.76 -9.78 -7.43
N ARG A 79 -5.92 -8.94 -8.03
CA ARG A 79 -5.35 -9.21 -9.36
C ARG A 79 -4.65 -10.57 -9.42
N LEU A 80 -3.93 -10.91 -8.36
CA LEU A 80 -3.27 -12.21 -8.23
C LEU A 80 -4.26 -13.29 -7.83
N GLU A 81 -5.13 -13.04 -6.83
CA GLU A 81 -6.14 -14.02 -6.39
C GLU A 81 -7.02 -14.50 -7.56
N GLU A 82 -7.50 -13.56 -8.39
CA GLU A 82 -8.33 -13.82 -9.56
C GLU A 82 -7.54 -14.50 -10.68
N ALA A 83 -6.27 -14.12 -10.90
CA ALA A 83 -5.42 -14.74 -11.93
C ALA A 83 -5.05 -16.20 -11.61
N VAL A 84 -4.89 -16.54 -10.32
CA VAL A 84 -4.53 -17.90 -9.89
C VAL A 84 -5.70 -18.70 -9.31
N GLY A 85 -6.90 -18.11 -9.24
CA GLY A 85 -8.08 -18.75 -8.65
C GLY A 85 -7.92 -19.14 -7.18
N THR A 86 -7.08 -18.41 -6.43
CA THR A 86 -6.75 -18.72 -5.03
C THR A 86 -7.07 -17.53 -4.15
N SER A 87 -7.75 -17.77 -3.02
CA SER A 87 -8.02 -16.72 -2.05
C SER A 87 -6.94 -16.67 -0.98
N VAL A 88 -6.52 -15.46 -0.60
CA VAL A 88 -5.59 -15.24 0.52
C VAL A 88 -6.30 -15.10 1.87
N LEU A 89 -7.64 -15.13 1.91
CA LEU A 89 -8.40 -14.91 3.14
C LEU A 89 -8.08 -15.96 4.21
N ALA A 90 -8.02 -15.50 5.45
CA ALA A 90 -7.78 -16.36 6.61
C ALA A 90 -8.61 -15.89 7.81
N PRO A 91 -9.04 -16.81 8.69
CA PRO A 91 -9.77 -16.44 9.89
C PRO A 91 -8.86 -15.77 10.93
N GLY A 92 -9.45 -14.98 11.83
CA GLY A 92 -8.74 -14.41 12.99
C GLY A 92 -8.07 -13.06 12.75
N PHE A 93 -8.26 -12.46 11.58
CA PHE A 93 -7.75 -11.12 11.25
C PHE A 93 -8.83 -10.04 11.43
N PRO A 94 -8.47 -8.82 11.91
CA PRO A 94 -9.42 -7.73 12.10
C PRO A 94 -9.88 -7.11 10.77
N ALA A 95 -11.11 -6.59 10.75
CA ALA A 95 -11.68 -5.91 9.58
C ALA A 95 -11.18 -4.47 9.42
N GLN A 96 -10.69 -3.84 10.48
CA GLN A 96 -10.11 -2.50 10.44
C GLN A 96 -8.92 -2.46 11.38
N MET A 97 -7.95 -1.61 11.05
CA MET A 97 -6.83 -1.33 11.94
C MET A 97 -7.25 -0.35 13.03
N VAL A 98 -6.83 -0.60 14.25
CA VAL A 98 -7.04 0.27 15.41
C VAL A 98 -5.68 0.71 15.90
N ASP A 99 -5.53 2.02 16.09
CA ASP A 99 -4.37 2.59 16.75
C ASP A 99 -4.73 2.82 18.23
N ASP A 100 -4.06 2.08 19.10
CA ASP A 100 -4.23 2.17 20.55
C ASP A 100 -3.17 3.09 21.19
N GLU A 101 -2.26 3.68 20.40
CA GLU A 101 -1.26 4.61 20.91
C GLU A 101 -1.90 5.97 21.27
N PRO A 102 -1.48 6.60 22.38
CA PRO A 102 -1.99 7.91 22.76
C PRO A 102 -1.54 8.99 21.77
N GLU A 103 -2.46 9.89 21.40
CA GLU A 103 -2.12 11.05 20.56
C GLU A 103 -1.00 11.90 21.20
N VAL A 104 -0.01 12.28 20.39
CA VAL A 104 1.10 13.13 20.81
C VAL A 104 1.26 14.34 19.88
N PRO A 105 1.74 15.49 20.37
CA PRO A 105 2.05 16.63 19.52
C PRO A 105 3.11 16.28 18.46
N GLY A 106 2.85 16.67 17.21
CA GLY A 106 3.83 16.53 16.12
C GLY A 106 5.10 17.35 16.37
N ARG A 107 6.23 16.88 15.84
CA ARG A 107 7.52 17.58 15.89
C ARG A 107 8.14 17.68 14.50
N GLU A 108 8.78 18.79 14.21
CA GLU A 108 9.51 18.99 12.95
C GLU A 108 10.79 18.13 12.93
N VAL A 109 11.02 17.45 11.80
CA VAL A 109 12.25 16.70 11.57
C VAL A 109 13.28 17.63 10.94
N VAL A 110 14.30 18.01 11.71
CA VAL A 110 15.40 18.84 11.22
C VAL A 110 16.43 17.94 10.52
N VAL A 111 16.51 18.07 9.20
CA VAL A 111 17.46 17.31 8.38
C VAL A 111 18.81 18.04 8.36
N SER A 112 19.90 17.35 8.68
CA SER A 112 21.25 17.91 8.51
C SER A 112 21.58 17.94 7.02
N ARG A 113 21.86 19.14 6.48
CA ARG A 113 22.37 19.30 5.12
C ARG A 113 23.89 19.17 5.18
N GLY A 114 24.41 18.05 4.67
CA GLY A 114 25.83 17.87 4.39
C GLY A 114 26.27 18.64 3.15
#